data_AF-A0A1F5C9P7-F1
#
_entry.id   AF-A0A1F5C9P7-F1
#
_cell.length_a   1.000
_cell.length_b   1.000
_cell.length_c   1.000
_cell.angle_alpha   90.00
_cell.angle_beta   90.00
_cell.angle_gamma   90.00
#
_symmetry.space_group_name_H-M   'P 1'
#
loop_
_entity.id
_entity.type
_entity.pdbx_description
1 polymer ?
#
loop_
_entity_poly.entity_id
_entity_poly.type
_entity_poly.pdbx_seq_one_letter_code
_entity_poly.pdbx_strand_id
1 'polypeptide(L)'
;MSEKAQRKKPGRKPGSRVTHGAYSLVARGEFPSKRCYIECWLSEVRAGLIRDLGHTETDLSTGQATLIERIIGKLGILRCIEEHVRERGVMKGNELSPPLGKNYLGWANSLRLDLLALGISKKNGERILTPLEIAAEIDREKGSAQGEARPAEAGTGGPGTAQEGRSSADEGQDMDEDQRGEEG
;
A
#
# COMPACT_ATOMS: atom_id res chain seq x y z
N MET A 1 -72.80 18.95 23.86
CA MET A 1 -71.46 18.65 24.42
C MET A 1 -70.74 17.76 23.43
N SER A 2 -69.67 18.24 22.80
CA SER A 2 -69.04 17.57 21.66
C SER A 2 -67.89 16.68 22.15
N GLU A 3 -68.06 15.37 22.01
CA GLU A 3 -67.09 14.34 22.39
C GLU A 3 -65.95 14.31 21.34
N LYS A 4 -64.75 14.74 21.74
CA LYS A 4 -63.58 14.73 20.86
C LYS A 4 -62.92 13.35 20.90
N ALA A 5 -63.12 12.57 19.84
CA ALA A 5 -62.41 11.31 19.62
C ALA A 5 -60.90 11.54 19.49
N GLN A 6 -60.12 11.04 20.45
CA GLN A 6 -58.67 11.06 20.42
C GLN A 6 -58.15 10.08 19.36
N ARG A 7 -57.61 10.60 18.25
CA ARG A 7 -56.92 9.80 17.23
C ARG A 7 -55.63 9.23 17.82
N LYS A 8 -55.56 7.90 17.99
CA LYS A 8 -54.34 7.18 18.36
C LYS A 8 -53.28 7.38 17.26
N LYS A 9 -52.11 7.91 17.62
CA LYS A 9 -50.98 8.07 16.70
C LYS A 9 -50.47 6.67 16.28
N PRO A 10 -50.17 6.43 15.00
CA PRO A 10 -49.64 5.15 14.56
C PRO A 10 -48.28 4.90 15.24
N GLY A 11 -48.14 3.75 15.89
CA GLY A 11 -46.90 3.33 16.52
C GLY A 11 -45.77 3.27 15.49
N ARG A 12 -44.64 3.93 15.79
CA ARG A 12 -43.43 3.80 14.98
C ARG A 12 -43.00 2.34 14.98
N LYS A 13 -42.92 1.71 13.79
CA LYS A 13 -42.38 0.36 13.66
C LYS A 13 -40.96 0.35 14.24
N PRO A 14 -40.58 -0.65 15.05
CA PRO A 14 -39.21 -0.79 15.53
C PRO A 14 -38.28 -0.82 14.32
N GLY A 15 -37.28 0.09 14.29
CA GLY A 15 -36.27 0.07 13.24
C GLY A 15 -35.64 -1.31 13.13
N SER A 16 -35.40 -1.77 11.91
CA SER A 16 -34.75 -3.06 11.64
C SER A 16 -33.48 -3.19 12.48
N ARG A 17 -33.30 -4.35 13.17
CA ARG A 17 -32.07 -4.63 13.92
C ARG A 17 -30.87 -4.57 12.97
N VAL A 18 -30.12 -3.48 13.04
CA VAL A 18 -28.98 -3.29 12.15
C VAL A 18 -27.93 -4.36 12.46
N THR A 19 -27.65 -5.22 11.49
CA THR A 19 -26.92 -6.49 11.68
C THR A 19 -25.45 -6.40 11.25
N HIS A 20 -24.92 -5.18 11.09
CA HIS A 20 -23.58 -4.97 10.57
C HIS A 20 -22.74 -4.14 11.55
N GLY A 21 -21.56 -4.66 11.92
CA GLY A 21 -20.67 -4.04 12.90
C GLY A 21 -20.27 -2.59 12.56
N ALA A 22 -20.19 -2.24 11.27
CA ALA A 22 -19.91 -0.86 10.85
C ALA A 22 -20.98 0.14 11.30
N TYR A 23 -22.25 -0.26 11.35
CA TYR A 23 -23.29 0.64 11.87
C TYR A 23 -23.18 0.79 13.38
N SER A 24 -22.86 -0.29 14.11
CA SER A 24 -22.61 -0.20 15.55
C SER A 24 -21.44 0.73 15.86
N LEU A 25 -20.35 0.63 15.09
CA LEU A 25 -19.20 1.52 15.23
C LEU A 25 -19.59 2.98 15.01
N VAL A 26 -20.30 3.28 13.91
CA VAL A 26 -20.72 4.66 13.59
C VAL A 26 -21.78 5.20 14.56
N ALA A 27 -22.71 4.36 15.02
CA ALA A 27 -23.84 4.80 15.83
C ALA A 27 -23.59 4.77 17.34
N ARG A 28 -22.67 3.91 17.82
CA ARG A 28 -22.41 3.71 19.25
C ARG A 28 -20.94 3.90 19.65
N GLY A 29 -20.02 3.98 18.69
CA GLY A 29 -18.58 4.13 18.97
C GLY A 29 -17.91 2.87 19.53
N GLU A 30 -18.59 1.73 19.53
CA GLU A 30 -18.11 0.49 20.15
C GLU A 30 -18.12 -0.66 19.14
N PHE A 31 -17.09 -1.51 19.21
CA PHE A 31 -17.10 -2.76 18.47
C PHE A 31 -17.88 -3.84 19.24
N PRO A 32 -18.59 -4.75 18.54
CA PRO A 32 -19.17 -5.93 19.20
C PRO A 32 -18.06 -6.72 19.91
N SER A 33 -18.35 -7.31 21.08
CA SER A 33 -17.33 -8.00 21.91
C SER A 33 -16.53 -9.06 21.14
N LYS A 34 -17.15 -9.73 20.16
CA LYS A 34 -16.48 -10.70 19.27
C LYS A 34 -15.43 -10.09 18.32
N ARG A 35 -15.28 -8.76 18.31
CA ARG A 35 -14.43 -7.98 17.40
C ARG A 35 -13.51 -7.00 18.13
N CYS A 36 -13.29 -7.19 19.44
CA CYS A 36 -12.37 -6.34 20.23
C CYS A 36 -10.95 -6.29 19.65
N TYR A 37 -10.50 -7.35 18.97
CA TYR A 37 -9.19 -7.35 18.30
C TYR A 37 -9.07 -6.27 17.22
N ILE A 38 -10.17 -5.79 16.64
CA ILE A 38 -10.15 -4.69 15.68
C ILE A 38 -9.76 -3.40 16.39
N GLU A 39 -10.20 -3.17 17.63
CA GLU A 39 -9.82 -1.99 18.42
C GLU A 39 -8.32 -2.02 18.73
N CYS A 40 -7.79 -3.17 19.15
CA CYS A 40 -6.35 -3.35 19.38
C CYS A 40 -5.56 -3.06 18.11
N TRP A 41 -5.95 -3.65 16.98
CA TRP A 41 -5.31 -3.43 15.69
C TRP A 41 -5.39 -1.96 15.24
N LEU A 42 -6.54 -1.30 15.39
CA LEU A 42 -6.68 0.12 15.05
C LEU A 42 -5.80 1.01 15.94
N SER A 43 -5.65 0.65 17.22
CA SER A 43 -4.76 1.35 18.14
C SER A 43 -3.29 1.21 17.73
N GLU A 44 -2.89 0.01 17.30
CA GLU A 44 -1.55 -0.25 16.76
C GLU A 44 -1.30 0.53 15.45
N VAL A 45 -2.28 0.57 14.54
CA VAL A 45 -2.18 1.36 13.31
C VAL A 45 -2.06 2.84 13.63
N ARG A 46 -2.85 3.37 14.58
CA ARG A 46 -2.74 4.76 15.02
C ARG A 46 -1.34 5.06 15.55
N ALA A 47 -0.82 4.22 16.43
CA ALA A 47 0.52 4.38 16.99
C ALA A 47 1.61 4.31 15.90
N GLY A 48 1.45 3.44 14.91
CA GLY A 48 2.32 3.36 13.74
C GLY A 48 2.29 4.63 12.90
N LEU A 49 1.10 5.12 12.54
CA LEU A 49 0.92 6.35 11.77
C LEU A 49 1.50 7.58 12.48
N ILE A 50 1.34 7.66 13.81
CA ILE A 50 1.97 8.70 14.61
C ILE A 50 3.49 8.57 14.42
N ARG A 51 4.08 7.43 14.76
CA ARG A 51 5.53 7.18 14.67
C ARG A 51 6.13 7.50 13.30
N ASP A 52 5.40 7.22 12.22
CA ASP A 52 5.83 7.46 10.84
C ASP A 52 5.86 8.96 10.46
N LEU A 53 5.04 9.79 11.13
CA LEU A 53 4.87 11.23 10.80
C LEU A 53 5.51 12.16 11.83
N GLY A 54 5.57 11.72 13.07
CA GLY A 54 6.14 12.43 14.21
C GLY A 54 6.41 11.40 15.30
N HIS A 55 7.62 11.38 15.87
CA HIS A 55 7.98 10.36 16.85
C HIS A 55 6.99 10.32 18.04
N THR A 56 6.35 11.45 18.34
CA THR A 56 5.30 11.58 19.36
C THR A 56 4.06 12.34 18.85
N GLU A 57 2.94 12.21 19.58
CA GLU A 57 1.67 12.87 19.22
C GLU A 57 1.75 14.41 19.31
N THR A 58 2.64 14.95 20.14
CA THR A 58 2.89 16.40 20.25
C THR A 58 3.62 16.99 19.05
N ASP A 59 4.28 16.14 18.24
CA ASP A 59 5.01 16.57 17.05
C ASP A 59 4.09 16.73 15.83
N LEU A 60 2.83 16.31 15.95
CA LEU A 60 1.86 16.36 14.86
C LEU A 60 1.22 17.73 14.75
N SER A 61 1.15 18.24 13.52
CA SER A 61 0.23 19.35 13.22
C SER A 61 -1.21 18.92 13.45
N THR A 62 -2.08 19.88 13.77
CA THR A 62 -3.53 19.62 13.93
C THR A 62 -4.15 18.97 12.69
N GLY A 63 -3.67 19.33 11.49
CA GLY A 63 -4.09 18.70 10.24
C GLY A 63 -3.73 17.21 10.18
N GLN A 64 -2.51 16.84 10.55
CA GLN A 64 -2.07 15.45 10.59
C GLN A 64 -2.84 14.65 11.63
N ALA A 65 -2.99 15.17 12.85
CA ALA A 65 -3.78 14.50 13.90
C ALA A 65 -5.23 14.26 13.43
N THR A 66 -5.86 15.26 12.81
CA THR A 66 -7.22 15.13 12.26
C THR A 66 -7.30 14.07 11.15
N LEU A 67 -6.30 14.01 10.26
CA LEU A 67 -6.25 13.01 9.20
C LEU A 67 -6.06 11.59 9.76
N ILE A 68 -5.21 11.41 10.77
CA ILE A 68 -5.01 10.11 11.43
C ILE A 68 -6.34 9.61 12.00
N GLU A 69 -7.04 10.42 12.79
CA GLU A 69 -8.34 10.01 13.37
C GLU A 69 -9.37 9.63 12.30
N ARG A 70 -9.40 10.39 11.19
CA ARG A 70 -10.26 10.05 10.03
C ARG A 70 -9.87 8.72 9.38
N ILE A 71 -8.57 8.48 9.21
CA ILE A 71 -8.04 7.22 8.66
C ILE A 71 -8.44 6.04 9.54
N ILE A 72 -8.25 6.15 10.85
CA ILE A 72 -8.61 5.10 11.82
C ILE A 72 -10.11 4.80 11.75
N GLY A 73 -10.97 5.82 11.72
CA GLY A 73 -12.41 5.63 11.58
C GLY A 73 -12.79 4.89 10.28
N LYS A 74 -12.20 5.29 9.14
CA LYS A 74 -12.44 4.65 7.84
C LYS A 74 -11.96 3.20 7.80
N LEU A 75 -10.78 2.91 8.35
CA LEU A 75 -10.24 1.56 8.48
C LEU A 75 -11.14 0.68 9.33
N GLY A 76 -11.66 1.20 10.44
CA GLY A 76 -12.60 0.45 11.29
C GLY A 76 -13.89 0.05 10.56
N ILE A 77 -14.43 0.96 9.73
CA ILE A 77 -15.60 0.68 8.89
C ILE A 77 -15.27 -0.40 7.85
N LEU A 78 -14.17 -0.25 7.11
CA LEU A 78 -13.73 -1.21 6.09
C LEU A 78 -13.53 -2.59 6.71
N ARG A 79 -12.84 -2.67 7.86
CA ARG A 79 -12.62 -3.94 8.54
C ARG A 79 -13.92 -4.58 8.99
N CYS A 80 -14.89 -3.80 9.48
CA CYS A 80 -16.20 -4.32 9.82
C CYS A 80 -16.95 -4.92 8.62
N ILE A 81 -16.79 -4.33 7.43
CA ILE A 81 -17.34 -4.84 6.17
C ILE A 81 -16.65 -6.14 5.79
N GLU A 82 -15.32 -6.18 5.82
CA GLU A 82 -14.53 -7.38 5.52
C GLU A 82 -14.88 -8.55 6.43
N GLU A 83 -15.02 -8.32 7.74
CA GLU A 83 -15.45 -9.35 8.68
C GLU A 83 -16.86 -9.85 8.40
N HIS A 84 -17.78 -8.95 8.06
CA HIS A 84 -19.14 -9.35 7.69
C HIS A 84 -19.15 -10.24 6.44
N VAL A 85 -18.34 -9.87 5.44
CA VAL A 85 -18.20 -10.63 4.20
C VAL A 85 -17.50 -11.96 4.45
N ARG A 86 -16.48 -12.00 5.32
CA ARG A 86 -15.83 -13.26 5.73
C ARG A 86 -16.83 -14.21 6.38
N GLU A 87 -17.72 -13.69 7.23
CA GLU A 87 -18.75 -14.48 7.92
C GLU A 87 -19.88 -14.94 6.98
N ARG A 88 -20.24 -14.17 5.94
CA ARG A 88 -21.48 -14.38 5.15
C ARG A 88 -21.27 -14.66 3.66
N GLY A 89 -20.03 -14.60 3.18
CA GLY A 89 -19.70 -14.69 1.76
C GLY A 89 -19.73 -13.35 1.03
N VAL A 90 -18.97 -13.30 -0.06
CA VAL A 90 -18.90 -12.17 -0.99
C VAL A 90 -20.17 -12.05 -1.83
N MET A 91 -20.74 -13.19 -2.21
CA MET A 91 -21.94 -13.28 -3.05
C MET A 91 -23.14 -13.73 -2.21
N LYS A 92 -24.31 -13.17 -2.49
CA LYS A 92 -25.60 -13.62 -1.94
C LYS A 92 -26.52 -13.97 -3.11
N GLY A 93 -26.51 -15.24 -3.50
CA GLY A 93 -27.09 -15.67 -4.77
C GLY A 93 -26.25 -15.13 -5.93
N ASN A 94 -26.89 -14.45 -6.89
CA ASN A 94 -26.21 -13.86 -8.06
C ASN A 94 -25.81 -12.38 -7.86
N GLU A 95 -25.97 -11.85 -6.65
CA GLU A 95 -25.66 -10.44 -6.34
C GLU A 95 -24.49 -10.31 -5.35
N LEU A 96 -23.75 -9.21 -5.49
CA LEU A 96 -22.71 -8.84 -4.54
C LEU A 96 -23.32 -8.52 -3.18
N SER A 97 -22.67 -8.95 -2.10
CA SER A 97 -23.10 -8.66 -0.74
C SER A 97 -23.29 -7.15 -0.55
N PRO A 98 -24.45 -6.68 -0.03
CA PRO A 98 -24.79 -5.25 0.00
C PRO A 98 -23.71 -4.32 0.60
N PRO A 99 -22.98 -4.70 1.67
CA PRO A 99 -21.88 -3.89 2.21
C PRO A 99 -20.72 -3.66 1.23
N LEU A 100 -20.47 -4.59 0.30
CA LEU A 100 -19.39 -4.53 -0.70
C LEU A 100 -19.75 -3.70 -1.94
N GLY A 101 -21.01 -3.30 -2.09
CA GLY A 101 -21.45 -2.47 -3.22
C GLY A 101 -20.83 -1.07 -3.17
N LYS A 102 -21.66 -0.04 -3.37
CA LYS A 102 -21.19 1.35 -3.47
C LYS A 102 -20.42 1.85 -2.23
N ASN A 103 -20.72 1.30 -1.05
CA ASN A 103 -20.17 1.79 0.21
C ASN A 103 -18.70 1.39 0.40
N TYR A 104 -18.33 0.13 0.12
CA TYR A 104 -16.95 -0.33 0.33
C TYR A 104 -15.96 0.44 -0.55
N LEU A 105 -16.24 0.54 -1.85
CA LEU A 105 -15.39 1.28 -2.79
C LEU A 105 -15.28 2.76 -2.43
N GLY A 106 -16.38 3.38 -1.97
CA GLY A 106 -16.38 4.78 -1.51
C GLY A 106 -15.44 4.99 -0.31
N TRP A 107 -15.54 4.13 0.70
CA TRP A 107 -14.67 4.18 1.87
C TRP A 107 -13.20 3.90 1.53
N ALA A 108 -12.93 2.89 0.70
CA ALA A 108 -11.57 2.54 0.28
C ALA A 108 -10.89 3.68 -0.50
N ASN A 109 -11.61 4.28 -1.45
CA ASN A 109 -11.09 5.43 -2.20
C ASN A 109 -10.86 6.64 -1.30
N SER A 110 -11.79 6.91 -0.36
CA SER A 110 -11.63 8.00 0.59
C SER A 110 -10.48 7.79 1.58
N LEU A 111 -10.18 6.53 1.94
CA LEU A 111 -9.00 6.18 2.74
C LEU A 111 -7.71 6.43 1.95
N ARG A 112 -7.66 6.02 0.67
CA ARG A 112 -6.50 6.28 -0.20
C ARG A 112 -6.17 7.77 -0.28
N LEU A 113 -7.20 8.62 -0.44
CA LEU A 113 -7.03 10.07 -0.51
C LEU A 113 -6.51 10.67 0.80
N ASP A 114 -6.99 10.20 1.95
CA ASP A 114 -6.47 10.68 3.25
C ASP A 114 -5.00 10.25 3.46
N LEU A 115 -4.63 9.02 3.08
CA LEU A 115 -3.24 8.54 3.15
C LEU A 115 -2.29 9.30 2.21
N LEU A 116 -2.78 9.68 1.03
CA LEU A 116 -2.07 10.57 0.10
C LEU A 116 -1.85 11.96 0.72
N ALA A 117 -2.90 12.54 1.30
CA ALA A 117 -2.83 13.84 1.97
C ALA A 117 -1.87 13.82 3.18
N LEU A 118 -1.73 12.65 3.82
CA LEU A 118 -0.79 12.44 4.93
C LEU A 118 0.67 12.29 4.47
N GLY A 119 0.92 12.20 3.17
CA GLY A 119 2.27 12.09 2.60
C GLY A 119 2.85 10.68 2.59
N ILE A 120 2.09 9.66 3.01
CA ILE A 120 2.53 8.25 3.10
C ILE A 120 2.73 7.62 1.72
N SER A 121 2.25 8.27 0.65
CA SER A 121 2.35 7.76 -0.72
C SER A 121 3.64 8.11 -1.46
N LYS A 122 4.64 8.72 -0.80
CA LYS A 122 5.93 8.94 -1.44
C LYS A 122 6.69 7.63 -1.58
N LYS A 123 6.44 6.92 -2.68
CA LYS A 123 7.45 6.02 -3.24
C LYS A 123 8.73 6.83 -3.41
N ASN A 124 9.83 6.37 -2.83
CA ASN A 124 11.17 6.88 -3.07
C ASN A 124 11.58 6.89 -4.56
N GLY A 125 10.77 6.33 -5.47
CA GLY A 125 10.97 6.35 -6.92
C GLY A 125 10.62 7.66 -7.63
N GLU A 126 9.92 8.60 -6.98
CA GLU A 126 9.67 9.96 -7.51
C GLU A 126 10.56 11.01 -6.83
N ARG A 127 11.69 10.61 -6.26
CA ARG A 127 12.69 11.58 -5.80
C ARG A 127 13.38 12.15 -7.05
N ILE A 128 12.85 13.27 -7.56
CA ILE A 128 13.54 14.09 -8.56
C ILE A 128 14.82 14.59 -7.89
N LEU A 129 15.96 14.01 -8.27
CA LEU A 129 17.26 14.52 -7.86
C LEU A 129 17.36 15.98 -8.30
N THR A 130 17.74 16.85 -7.38
CA THR A 130 18.04 18.23 -7.73
C THR A 130 19.24 18.26 -8.69
N PRO A 131 19.36 19.26 -9.58
CA PRO A 131 20.51 19.36 -10.47
C PRO A 131 21.88 19.28 -9.77
N LEU A 132 21.95 19.73 -8.50
CA LEU A 132 23.14 19.62 -7.66
C LEU A 132 23.43 18.17 -7.20
N GLU A 133 22.40 17.42 -6.83
CA GLU A 133 22.54 16.01 -6.45
C GLU A 133 22.94 15.15 -7.66
N ILE A 134 22.44 15.47 -8.87
CA ILE A 134 22.85 14.82 -10.12
C ILE A 134 24.33 15.07 -10.41
N ALA A 135 24.79 16.32 -10.26
CA ALA A 135 26.20 16.67 -10.47
C ALA A 135 27.12 15.94 -9.49
N ALA A 136 26.71 15.86 -8.21
CA ALA A 136 27.48 15.15 -7.18
C ALA A 136 27.56 13.63 -7.41
N GLU A 137 26.54 13.01 -8.00
CA GLU A 137 26.55 11.59 -8.37
C GLU A 137 27.51 11.34 -9.53
N ILE A 138 27.48 12.19 -10.57
CA ILE A 138 28.37 12.11 -11.74
C ILE A 138 29.84 12.30 -11.34
N ASP A 139 30.13 13.22 -10.42
CA ASP A 139 31.50 13.43 -9.93
C ASP A 139 32.01 12.24 -9.10
N ARG A 140 31.11 11.56 -8.37
CA ARG A 140 31.44 10.35 -7.60
C ARG A 140 31.75 9.15 -8.52
N GLU A 141 31.01 9.01 -9.61
CA GLU A 141 31.25 7.99 -10.65
C GLU A 141 32.53 8.27 -11.45
N LYS A 142 32.83 9.54 -11.76
CA LYS A 142 34.07 9.92 -12.45
C LYS A 142 35.31 9.78 -11.57
N GLY A 143 35.19 10.07 -10.27
CA GLY A 143 36.28 9.88 -9.30
C GLY A 143 36.67 8.42 -9.09
N SER A 144 35.72 7.48 -9.28
CA SER A 144 35.98 6.03 -9.19
C SER A 144 36.55 5.44 -10.48
N ALA A 145 36.31 6.07 -11.64
CA ALA A 145 36.86 5.64 -12.94
C ALA A 145 38.29 6.15 -13.23
N GLN A 146 38.78 7.21 -12.56
CA GLN A 146 40.11 7.80 -12.80
C GLN A 146 41.23 7.29 -11.87
N GLY A 147 40.98 6.27 -11.03
CA GLY A 147 41.94 5.75 -10.06
C GLY A 147 42.98 4.75 -10.57
N GLU A 148 42.89 4.25 -11.81
CA GLU A 148 43.86 3.29 -12.37
C GLU A 148 44.79 3.92 -13.42
N ALA A 149 45.61 4.90 -13.00
CA ALA A 149 46.82 5.25 -13.74
C ALA A 149 48.01 4.55 -13.08
N ARG A 150 48.39 3.38 -13.62
CA ARG A 150 49.65 2.68 -13.27
C ARG A 150 50.86 3.59 -13.55
N PRO A 151 51.87 3.65 -12.67
CA PRO A 151 53.10 4.35 -12.97
C PRO A 151 53.90 3.58 -14.03
N ALA A 152 54.44 4.32 -15.00
CA ALA A 152 55.30 3.80 -16.05
C ALA A 152 56.65 3.37 -15.48
N GLU A 153 56.99 2.07 -15.61
CA GLU A 153 58.34 1.59 -15.37
C GLU A 153 59.19 1.68 -16.64
N ALA A 154 60.35 2.30 -16.47
CA ALA A 154 61.41 2.44 -17.46
C ALA A 154 62.09 1.10 -17.73
N GLY A 155 62.39 0.84 -19.01
CA GLY A 155 62.87 -0.45 -19.48
C GLY A 155 64.33 -0.78 -19.14
N THR A 156 64.64 -2.08 -19.25
CA THR A 156 65.91 -2.73 -19.62
C THR A 156 65.54 -4.22 -19.75
N GLY A 157 65.51 -4.86 -20.92
CA GLY A 157 66.63 -5.19 -21.80
C GLY A 157 67.03 -6.65 -21.59
N GLY A 158 66.67 -7.56 -22.52
CA GLY A 158 67.30 -8.88 -22.61
C GLY A 158 66.42 -10.00 -23.20
N PRO A 159 66.99 -10.99 -23.94
CA PRO A 159 66.37 -11.53 -25.15
C PRO A 159 66.02 -13.02 -25.12
N GLY A 160 65.08 -13.40 -26.00
CA GLY A 160 65.09 -14.68 -26.71
C GLY A 160 64.40 -15.86 -26.04
N THR A 161 63.34 -16.36 -26.66
CA THR A 161 63.27 -17.73 -27.19
C THR A 161 62.01 -17.89 -28.03
N ALA A 162 62.19 -18.49 -29.20
CA ALA A 162 61.14 -18.90 -30.11
C ALA A 162 60.43 -20.14 -29.56
N GLN A 163 59.11 -20.25 -29.72
CA GLN A 163 58.51 -21.51 -30.14
C GLN A 163 57.10 -21.31 -30.72
N GLU A 164 56.90 -22.00 -31.83
CA GLU A 164 55.71 -22.13 -32.66
C GLU A 164 54.55 -22.83 -31.94
N GLY A 165 53.31 -22.62 -32.43
CA GLY A 165 52.26 -23.62 -32.23
C GLY A 165 50.82 -23.17 -32.43
N ARG A 166 50.30 -23.39 -33.66
CA ARG A 166 48.98 -23.99 -34.01
C ARG A 166 47.69 -23.34 -33.43
N SER A 167 46.80 -22.78 -34.26
CA SER A 167 45.82 -23.45 -35.17
C SER A 167 44.54 -23.92 -34.47
N SER A 168 43.43 -23.89 -35.23
CA SER A 168 42.02 -24.30 -35.01
C SER A 168 41.21 -23.38 -34.09
N ALA A 169 40.15 -22.66 -34.51
CA ALA A 169 39.02 -22.96 -35.42
C ALA A 169 38.19 -24.16 -34.96
N ASP A 170 37.02 -23.88 -34.38
CA ASP A 170 35.88 -24.77 -34.19
C ASP A 170 34.67 -23.86 -33.86
N GLU A 171 33.76 -23.59 -34.80
CA GLU A 171 32.46 -24.28 -34.99
C GLU A 171 31.61 -24.21 -33.70
N GLY A 172 30.43 -23.61 -33.65
CA GLY A 172 29.31 -23.72 -34.59
C GLY A 172 28.24 -24.60 -33.94
N GLN A 173 27.09 -24.01 -33.57
CA GLN A 173 25.78 -24.61 -33.21
C GLN A 173 24.96 -23.46 -32.58
N ASP A 174 23.95 -22.83 -33.17
CA ASP A 174 22.86 -23.25 -34.07
C ASP A 174 22.10 -24.52 -33.65
N MET A 175 20.77 -24.41 -33.73
CA MET A 175 19.68 -25.31 -33.34
C MET A 175 19.02 -24.95 -31.99
N ASP A 176 17.70 -24.85 -31.88
CA ASP A 176 16.65 -24.95 -32.89
C ASP A 176 15.35 -24.37 -32.32
N GLU A 177 14.52 -23.89 -33.23
CA GLU A 177 13.09 -23.71 -33.05
C GLU A 177 12.45 -25.03 -32.59
N ASP A 178 11.55 -24.99 -31.61
CA ASP A 178 10.42 -25.89 -31.70
C ASP A 178 9.12 -25.21 -31.25
N GLN A 179 8.23 -25.14 -32.22
CA GLN A 179 6.84 -24.74 -32.11
C GLN A 179 6.02 -25.93 -31.60
N ARG A 180 4.90 -25.62 -30.94
CA ARG A 180 3.56 -26.25 -31.00
C ARG A 180 2.87 -25.89 -29.69
N GLY A 181 1.74 -25.19 -29.72
CA GLY A 181 0.44 -25.75 -30.13
C GLY A 181 -0.23 -26.30 -28.86
N GLU A 182 -1.52 -26.26 -28.60
CA GLU A 182 -2.75 -25.99 -29.33
C GLU A 182 -3.77 -25.58 -28.25
N GLU A 183 -4.62 -24.59 -28.53
CA GLU A 183 -6.09 -24.68 -28.60
C GLU A 183 -6.81 -25.62 -27.62
N GLY A 184 -7.72 -25.01 -26.85
CA GLY A 184 -8.78 -25.63 -26.07
C GLY A 184 -9.74 -24.55 -25.54
#